data_AF-A0A3L7YHM5-F1
#
_entry.id   AF-A0A3L7YHM5-F1
#
_cell.length_a   1.000
_cell.length_b   1.000
_cell.length_c   1.000
_cell.angle_alpha   90.00
_cell.angle_beta   90.00
_cell.angle_gamma   90.00
#
_symmetry.space_group_name_H-M   'P 1'
#
loop_
_entity.id
_entity.type
_entity.pdbx_description
1 polymer ?
#
loop_
_entity_poly.entity_id
_entity_poly.type
_entity_poly.pdbx_seq_one_letter_code
_entity_poly.pdbx_strand_id
1 'polypeptide(L)' 'RAVVEGAKRAGVEVGVCGELAGSVSGAQLLTEIGIYELSMDPAAVDEVREGLLGA' A
#
# COMPACT_ATOMS: atom_id res chain seq x y z
N ARG A 1 -9.12 4.37 -5.10
CA ARG A 1 -9.84 5.44 -4.35
C ARG A 1 -11.25 5.08 -3.89
N ALA A 2 -12.17 4.60 -4.73
CA ALA A 2 -13.57 4.34 -4.31
C ALA A 2 -13.71 3.46 -3.04
N VAL A 3 -12.92 2.38 -2.95
CA VAL A 3 -12.87 1.49 -1.78
C VAL A 3 -12.40 2.21 -0.52
N VAL A 4 -11.29 2.95 -0.61
CA VAL A 4 -10.73 3.75 0.50
C VAL A 4 -11.74 4.75 1.05
N GLU A 5 -12.45 5.45 0.16
CA GLU A 5 -13.49 6.40 0.58
C GLU A 5 -14.67 5.71 1.27
N GLY A 6 -15.04 4.50 0.83
CA GLY A 6 -16.04 3.68 1.51
C GLY A 6 -15.59 3.26 2.91
N ALA A 7 -14.36 2.76 3.02
CA ALA A 7 -13.75 2.33 4.26
C ALA A 7 -13.63 3.48 5.28
N LYS A 8 -13.20 4.66 4.83
CA LYS A 8 -13.15 5.89 5.63
C LYS A 8 -14.51 6.26 6.21
N ARG A 9 -15.59 6.17 5.42
CA ARG A 9 -16.96 6.42 5.90
C ARG A 9 -17.43 5.38 6.91
N ALA A 10 -16.95 4.15 6.79
CA ALA A 10 -17.27 3.05 7.69
C ALA A 10 -16.33 2.96 8.92
N GLY A 11 -15.29 3.80 9.00
CA GLY A 11 -14.31 3.76 10.10
C GLY A 11 -13.42 2.52 10.09
N VAL A 12 -13.14 1.94 8.92
CA VAL A 12 -12.28 0.77 8.75
C VAL A 12 -11.09 1.06 7.83
N GLU A 13 -10.03 0.27 7.98
CA GLU A 13 -8.80 0.35 7.18
C GLU A 13 -8.90 -0.53 5.92
N VAL A 14 -8.02 -0.29 4.93
CA VAL A 14 -7.94 -1.09 3.71
C VAL A 14 -6.51 -1.55 3.52
N GLY A 15 -6.34 -2.87 3.35
CA GLY A 15 -5.08 -3.48 2.92
C GLY A 15 -5.12 -3.93 1.44
N VAL A 16 -3.95 -4.11 0.84
CA VAL A 16 -3.77 -4.68 -0.51
C VAL A 16 -2.72 -5.79 -0.48
N CYS A 17 -3.05 -6.96 -1.02
CA CYS A 17 -2.15 -8.12 -1.14
C CYS A 17 -1.83 -8.49 -2.60
N GLY A 18 -2.20 -7.66 -3.57
CA GLY A 18 -1.89 -7.88 -4.97
C GLY A 18 -0.47 -7.44 -5.32
N GLU A 19 0.11 -8.03 -6.36
CA GLU A 19 1.50 -7.82 -6.82
C GLU A 19 1.94 -6.35 -6.93
N LEU A 20 1.02 -5.43 -7.23
CA LEU A 20 1.30 -3.99 -7.28
C LEU A 20 1.91 -3.47 -5.97
N ALA A 21 1.48 -4.01 -4.82
CA ALA A 21 2.01 -3.66 -3.50
C ALA A 21 3.48 -4.04 -3.30
N GLY A 22 4.00 -4.99 -4.08
CA GLY A 22 5.39 -5.46 -4.03
C GLY A 22 6.37 -4.66 -4.89
N SER A 23 5.95 -3.54 -5.49
CA SER A 23 6.82 -2.65 -6.25
C SER A 23 6.88 -1.28 -5.59
N VAL A 24 8.04 -0.61 -5.64
CA VAL A 24 8.21 0.73 -5.04
C VAL A 24 7.19 1.73 -5.60
N SER A 25 7.07 1.83 -6.93
CA SER A 25 6.13 2.75 -7.56
C SER A 25 4.67 2.42 -7.25
N GLY A 26 4.35 1.13 -7.13
CA GLY A 26 3.00 0.69 -6.81
C GLY A 26 2.66 0.98 -5.35
N ALA A 27 3.57 0.69 -4.42
CA ALA A 27 3.44 1.01 -3.01
C ALA A 27 3.24 2.52 -2.79
N GLN A 28 4.05 3.36 -3.43
CA GLN A 28 3.91 4.83 -3.39
C GLN A 28 2.51 5.26 -3.82
N LEU A 29 2.04 4.79 -4.98
CA LEU A 29 0.70 5.10 -5.48
C LEU A 29 -0.40 4.63 -4.51
N LEU A 30 -0.30 3.40 -3.98
CA LEU A 30 -1.29 2.83 -3.06
C LEU A 30 -1.36 3.63 -1.75
N THR A 31 -0.20 3.99 -1.19
CA THR A 31 -0.13 4.83 0.01
C THR A 31 -0.71 6.22 -0.26
N GLU A 32 -0.39 6.85 -1.39
CA GLU A 32 -0.93 8.16 -1.77
C GLU A 32 -2.46 8.18 -1.91
N ILE A 33 -3.06 7.08 -2.35
CA ILE A 33 -4.53 6.97 -2.45
C ILE A 33 -5.21 6.52 -1.16
N GLY A 34 -4.45 6.32 -0.08
CA GLY A 34 -4.95 6.03 1.27
C GLY A 34 -5.13 4.55 1.60
N ILE A 35 -4.40 3.64 0.94
CA ILE A 35 -4.26 2.26 1.42
C ILE A 35 -3.42 2.26 2.69
N TYR A 36 -3.89 1.55 3.71
CA TYR A 36 -3.28 1.52 5.02
C TYR A 36 -2.24 0.42 5.15
N GLU A 37 -2.53 -0.77 4.63
CA GLU A 37 -1.65 -1.94 4.73
C GLU A 37 -1.24 -2.44 3.34
N LEU A 38 0.05 -2.73 3.18
CA LEU A 38 0.61 -3.37 1.99
C LEU A 38 1.13 -4.76 2.36
N SER A 39 0.64 -5.78 1.69
CA SER A 39 1.08 -7.16 1.81
C SER A 39 1.72 -7.60 0.50
N MET A 40 2.87 -8.25 0.59
CA MET A 40 3.71 -8.60 -0.56
C MET A 40 4.56 -9.84 -0.25
N ASP A 41 5.26 -10.35 -1.27
CA ASP A 41 6.29 -11.38 -1.06
C ASP A 41 7.37 -10.86 -0.08
N PRO A 42 7.81 -11.66 0.91
CA PRO A 42 8.83 -11.25 1.86
C PRO A 42 10.11 -10.70 1.22
N ALA A 43 10.49 -11.19 0.03
CA ALA A 43 11.67 -10.72 -0.68
C ALA A 43 11.56 -9.27 -1.19
N ALA A 44 10.34 -8.73 -1.32
CA ALA A 44 10.10 -7.36 -1.77
C ALA A 44 10.01 -6.34 -0.62
N VAL A 45 9.89 -6.80 0.63
CA VAL A 45 9.58 -5.93 1.78
C VAL A 45 10.64 -4.86 1.99
N ASP A 46 11.93 -5.23 1.96
CA ASP A 46 13.02 -4.30 2.23
C ASP A 46 13.12 -3.22 1.13
N GLU A 47 13.10 -3.63 -0.15
CA GLU A 47 13.14 -2.71 -1.29
C GLU A 47 11.97 -1.71 -1.25
N VAL A 48 10.75 -2.19 -1.03
CA VAL A 48 9.55 -1.34 -0.97
C VAL A 48 9.61 -0.40 0.24
N ARG A 49 10.03 -0.90 1.40
CA ARG A 49 10.16 -0.09 2.61
C ARG A 49 11.17 1.05 2.43
N GLU A 50 12.34 0.76 1.87
CA GLU A 50 13.37 1.76 1.59
C GLU A 50 12.86 2.81 0.60
N GLY A 51 12.21 2.37 -0.49
CA GLY A 51 11.63 3.26 -1.49
C GLY A 51 10.50 4.16 -0.98
N LEU A 52 9.76 3.74 0.06
CA LEU A 52 8.75 4.57 0.73
C LEU A 52 9.38 5.57 1.72
N LEU A 53 10.48 5.20 2.37
CA LEU A 53 11.16 6.05 3.35
C LEU A 53 12.12 7.07 2.70
N GLY A 54 12.40 6.93 1.40
CA GLY A 54 13.28 7.84 0.65
C GLY A 54 14.75 7.70 1.03
N ALA A 55 15.17 6.47 1.38
CA ALA A 55 16.58 6.12 1.59
C ALA A 55 17.35 6.04 0.26
#